data_AF-D5P6T0-F1
#
_entry.id   AF-D5P6T0-F1
#
_cell.length_a   1.000
_cell.length_b   1.000
_cell.length_c   1.000
_cell.angle_alpha   90.00
_cell.angle_beta   90.00
_cell.angle_gamma   90.00
#
_symmetry.space_group_name_H-M   'P 1'
#
loop_
_entity.id
_entity.type
_entity.pdbx_description
1 polymer ?
#
loop_
_entity_poly.entity_id
_entity_poly.type
_entity_poly.pdbx_seq_one_letter_code
_entity_poly.pdbx_strand_id
1 'polypeptide(L)'
;DPNAPVPPPPPPVDPNAPPPPPVDPNAGRVANAVGGFSYVLPPGWVESDASHLDYGSALLSKTTGPPPLPDQPPPVANDTRIVMGRLDQKLYASAEANNAKAAVRLGSDMGEFFLPYPGTRINQESTPLTGANGITGSASYYEVKFSDASKPNGQIWTGVVGLPAANTGGPPQRWFVVWLGTANDPVDKGAAKALAESIQPWAGPPAPPAGPPPA
;
A
#
# COMPACT_ATOMS: atom_id res chain seq x y z
N ASP A 1 -14.42 19.87 -35.95
CA ASP A 1 -15.69 20.53 -35.59
C ASP A 1 -15.52 21.18 -34.22
N PRO A 2 -15.58 22.51 -34.09
CA PRO A 2 -15.25 23.23 -32.87
C PRO A 2 -16.44 23.53 -31.94
N ASN A 3 -17.59 22.84 -32.06
CA ASN A 3 -18.80 23.14 -31.27
C ASN A 3 -19.32 21.98 -30.39
N ALA A 4 -18.48 21.44 -29.50
CA ALA A 4 -18.98 20.60 -28.41
C ALA A 4 -19.55 21.50 -27.26
N PRO A 5 -20.78 21.27 -26.78
CA PRO A 5 -21.34 22.05 -25.67
C PRO A 5 -20.53 21.86 -24.39
N VAL A 6 -20.18 22.96 -23.73
CA VAL A 6 -19.52 22.96 -22.43
C VAL A 6 -20.47 22.33 -21.38
N PRO A 7 -20.01 21.37 -20.56
CA PRO A 7 -20.85 20.79 -19.51
C PRO A 7 -21.31 21.88 -18.54
N PRO A 8 -22.56 21.81 -18.05
CA PRO A 8 -23.10 22.81 -17.13
C PRO A 8 -22.25 22.85 -15.84
N PRO A 9 -22.06 24.04 -15.24
CA PRO A 9 -21.36 24.16 -13.99
C PRO A 9 -22.05 23.35 -12.90
N PRO A 10 -21.29 22.79 -11.92
CA PRO A 10 -21.87 22.05 -10.82
C PRO A 10 -22.87 22.95 -10.06
N PRO A 11 -23.99 22.37 -9.58
CA PRO A 11 -24.99 23.14 -8.87
C PRO A 11 -24.39 23.81 -7.62
N PRO A 12 -24.83 25.03 -7.27
CA PRO A 12 -24.40 25.68 -6.03
C PRO A 12 -24.66 24.79 -4.83
N VAL A 13 -23.64 24.59 -4.00
CA VAL A 13 -23.79 23.90 -2.71
C VAL A 13 -24.73 24.70 -1.82
N ASP A 14 -25.80 24.06 -1.33
CA ASP A 14 -26.76 24.70 -0.41
C ASP A 14 -26.06 25.00 0.92
N PRO A 15 -25.95 26.28 1.33
CA PRO A 15 -25.33 26.65 2.60
C PRO A 15 -26.03 26.10 3.84
N ASN A 16 -27.27 25.58 3.71
CA ASN A 16 -28.05 24.99 4.78
C ASN A 16 -28.06 23.45 4.76
N ALA A 17 -27.36 22.82 3.81
CA ALA A 17 -27.21 21.37 3.83
C ALA A 17 -26.47 20.94 5.11
N PRO A 18 -26.95 19.92 5.84
CA PRO A 18 -26.18 19.33 6.92
C PRO A 18 -24.79 18.94 6.39
N PRO A 19 -23.70 19.16 7.17
CA PRO A 19 -22.38 18.71 6.77
C PRO A 19 -22.46 17.23 6.36
N PRO A 20 -21.83 16.82 5.25
CA PRO A 20 -21.80 15.41 4.90
C PRO A 20 -21.27 14.61 6.10
N PRO A 21 -21.88 13.43 6.39
CA PRO A 21 -21.47 12.64 7.53
C PRO A 21 -19.95 12.36 7.44
N PRO A 22 -19.23 12.37 8.56
CA PRO A 22 -17.81 12.03 8.56
C PRO A 22 -17.62 10.66 7.91
N VAL A 23 -16.80 10.59 6.86
CA VAL A 23 -16.41 9.31 6.27
C VAL A 23 -15.52 8.60 7.30
N ASP A 24 -15.87 7.38 7.69
CA ASP A 24 -15.04 6.59 8.62
C ASP A 24 -13.64 6.40 7.99
N PRO A 25 -12.56 6.88 8.63
CA PRO A 25 -11.19 6.68 8.15
C PRO A 25 -10.78 5.21 8.06
N ASN A 26 -11.56 4.30 8.65
CA ASN A 26 -11.37 2.85 8.62
C ASN A 26 -12.34 2.14 7.67
N ALA A 27 -13.17 2.86 6.92
CA ALA A 27 -14.01 2.26 5.89
C ALA A 27 -13.14 1.48 4.89
N GLY A 28 -13.47 0.21 4.66
CA GLY A 28 -12.67 -0.67 3.80
C GLY A 28 -11.35 -1.16 4.41
N ARG A 29 -11.20 -1.13 5.74
CA ARG A 29 -10.05 -1.74 6.43
C ARG A 29 -10.08 -3.26 6.29
N VAL A 30 -8.94 -3.81 5.85
CA VAL A 30 -8.70 -5.25 5.67
C VAL A 30 -7.70 -5.74 6.71
N ALA A 31 -7.94 -6.92 7.29
CA ALA A 31 -7.07 -7.54 8.26
C ALA A 31 -6.20 -8.64 7.60
N ASN A 32 -4.88 -8.57 7.80
CA ASN A 32 -3.94 -9.64 7.50
C ASN A 32 -3.49 -10.28 8.82
N ALA A 33 -4.23 -11.31 9.23
CA ALA A 33 -4.02 -11.96 10.53
C ALA A 33 -2.64 -12.62 10.66
N VAL A 34 -2.13 -13.24 9.59
CA VAL A 34 -0.81 -13.89 9.58
C VAL A 34 0.31 -12.86 9.67
N GLY A 35 0.19 -11.75 8.95
CA GLY A 35 1.14 -10.64 8.99
C GLY A 35 1.05 -9.79 10.26
N GLY A 36 -0.03 -9.94 11.04
CA GLY A 36 -0.28 -9.21 12.27
C GLY A 36 -0.58 -7.72 12.06
N PHE A 37 -1.19 -7.36 10.93
CA PHE A 37 -1.55 -5.97 10.63
C PHE A 37 -2.89 -5.84 9.93
N SER A 38 -3.43 -4.62 9.91
CA SER A 38 -4.55 -4.22 9.10
C SER A 38 -4.23 -2.92 8.35
N TYR A 39 -4.91 -2.69 7.23
CA TYR A 39 -4.68 -1.53 6.36
C TYR A 39 -5.99 -1.12 5.69
N VAL A 40 -6.08 0.11 5.21
CA VAL A 40 -7.25 0.59 4.43
C VAL A 40 -6.98 0.33 2.95
N LEU A 41 -7.89 -0.41 2.29
CA LEU A 41 -7.74 -0.75 0.88
C LEU A 41 -7.83 0.53 0.01
N PRO A 42 -6.85 0.82 -0.85
CA PRO A 42 -6.94 2.00 -1.72
C PRO A 42 -8.12 1.87 -2.69
N PRO A 43 -8.86 2.97 -2.98
CA PRO A 43 -9.96 2.93 -3.93
C PRO A 43 -9.54 2.40 -5.31
N GLY A 44 -10.32 1.48 -5.88
CA GLY A 44 -10.03 0.86 -7.17
C GLY A 44 -8.95 -0.24 -7.12
N TRP A 45 -8.59 -0.71 -5.93
CA TRP A 45 -7.72 -1.85 -5.72
C TRP A 45 -8.49 -3.02 -5.11
N VAL A 46 -8.04 -4.22 -5.42
CA VAL A 46 -8.55 -5.48 -4.84
C VAL A 46 -7.38 -6.35 -4.40
N GLU A 47 -7.59 -7.14 -3.36
CA GLU A 47 -6.64 -8.21 -3.01
C GLU A 47 -6.57 -9.22 -4.15
N SER A 48 -5.34 -9.57 -4.53
CA SER A 48 -5.02 -10.55 -5.56
C SER A 48 -4.23 -11.67 -4.93
N ASP A 49 -4.54 -12.90 -5.32
CA ASP A 49 -3.86 -14.11 -4.84
C ASP A 49 -3.85 -14.28 -3.31
N ALA A 50 -4.93 -14.85 -2.78
CA ALA A 50 -5.10 -15.10 -1.35
C ALA A 50 -3.98 -15.95 -0.73
N SER A 51 -3.22 -16.73 -1.52
CA SER A 51 -2.10 -17.53 -0.99
C SER A 51 -0.97 -16.66 -0.40
N HIS A 52 -0.85 -15.39 -0.81
CA HIS A 52 0.13 -14.48 -0.21
C HIS A 52 -0.23 -14.09 1.24
N LEU A 53 -1.53 -14.09 1.58
CA LEU A 53 -2.02 -13.84 2.94
C LEU A 53 -1.55 -14.94 3.91
N ASP A 54 -1.41 -16.18 3.43
CA ASP A 54 -0.94 -17.32 4.23
C ASP A 54 0.51 -17.17 4.70
N TYR A 55 1.30 -16.31 4.05
CA TYR A 55 2.68 -15.98 4.43
C TYR A 55 2.81 -14.60 5.10
N GLY A 56 1.69 -13.97 5.47
CA GLY A 56 1.67 -12.67 6.14
C GLY A 56 2.03 -11.49 5.24
N SER A 57 1.83 -11.66 3.93
CA SER A 57 1.95 -10.61 2.91
C SER A 57 0.59 -10.37 2.25
N ALA A 58 0.39 -9.24 1.59
CA ALA A 58 -0.78 -8.98 0.75
C ALA A 58 -0.31 -8.45 -0.60
N LEU A 59 -0.93 -8.94 -1.67
CA LEU A 59 -0.75 -8.46 -3.03
C LEU A 59 -2.05 -7.77 -3.45
N LEU A 60 -1.96 -6.53 -3.90
CA LEU A 60 -3.09 -5.77 -4.42
C LEU A 60 -2.89 -5.52 -5.92
N SER A 61 -3.98 -5.60 -6.66
CA SER A 61 -4.03 -5.23 -8.08
C SER A 61 -5.08 -4.17 -8.32
N LYS A 62 -4.79 -3.25 -9.24
CA LYS A 62 -5.70 -2.17 -9.63
C LYS A 62 -6.76 -2.72 -10.57
N THR A 63 -8.04 -2.55 -10.24
CA THR A 63 -9.15 -2.98 -11.12
C THR A 63 -9.21 -2.12 -12.37
N THR A 64 -9.51 -2.73 -13.51
CA THR A 64 -9.66 -2.06 -14.81
C THR A 64 -10.99 -2.42 -15.46
N GLY A 65 -11.49 -1.53 -16.33
CA GLY A 65 -12.73 -1.77 -17.07
C GLY A 65 -14.01 -1.66 -16.23
N PRO A 66 -15.16 -2.00 -16.83
CA PRO A 66 -16.44 -2.00 -16.13
C PRO A 66 -16.49 -3.07 -15.04
N PRO A 67 -17.39 -2.93 -14.05
CA PRO A 67 -17.59 -3.95 -13.02
C PRO A 67 -17.84 -5.33 -13.65
N PRO A 68 -17.22 -6.40 -13.12
CA PRO A 68 -17.44 -7.74 -13.63
C PRO A 68 -18.90 -8.18 -13.43
N LEU A 69 -19.33 -9.18 -14.19
CA LEU A 69 -20.56 -9.90 -13.86
C LEU A 69 -20.45 -10.50 -12.44
N PRO A 70 -21.57 -10.71 -11.73
CA PRO A 70 -21.56 -11.44 -10.47
C PRO A 70 -20.77 -12.75 -10.59
N ASP A 71 -19.96 -13.05 -9.57
CA ASP A 71 -19.08 -14.23 -9.47
C ASP A 71 -17.89 -14.30 -10.45
N GLN A 72 -17.62 -13.24 -11.24
CA GLN A 72 -16.42 -13.15 -12.05
C GLN A 72 -15.37 -12.23 -11.38
N PRO A 73 -14.07 -12.62 -11.34
CA PRO A 73 -13.03 -11.72 -10.84
C PRO A 73 -12.93 -10.46 -11.72
N PRO A 74 -12.69 -9.28 -11.13
CA PRO A 74 -12.55 -8.05 -11.90
C PRO A 74 -11.30 -8.11 -12.80
N PRO A 75 -11.33 -7.50 -13.99
CA PRO A 75 -10.11 -7.28 -14.75
C PRO A 75 -9.16 -6.41 -13.95
N VAL A 76 -7.85 -6.66 -14.04
CA VAL A 76 -6.83 -5.88 -13.33
C VAL A 76 -5.71 -5.41 -14.25
N ALA A 77 -5.07 -4.31 -13.89
CA ALA A 77 -3.89 -3.80 -14.58
C ALA A 77 -2.70 -4.75 -14.37
N ASN A 78 -1.84 -4.88 -15.38
CA ASN A 78 -0.69 -5.80 -15.34
C ASN A 78 0.62 -5.10 -14.97
N ASP A 79 0.67 -3.78 -15.14
CA ASP A 79 1.86 -2.94 -15.04
C ASP A 79 1.89 -2.08 -13.76
N THR A 80 0.88 -2.20 -12.89
CA THR A 80 0.91 -1.67 -11.52
C THR A 80 0.44 -2.72 -10.51
N ARG A 81 1.11 -2.78 -9.36
CA ARG A 81 0.77 -3.69 -8.27
C ARG A 81 1.29 -3.16 -6.94
N ILE A 82 0.67 -3.57 -5.83
CA ILE A 82 1.15 -3.26 -4.49
C ILE A 82 1.46 -4.56 -3.77
N VAL A 83 2.64 -4.64 -3.17
CA VAL A 83 3.01 -5.73 -2.25
C VAL A 83 3.24 -5.12 -0.87
N MET A 84 2.66 -5.71 0.16
CA MET A 84 2.88 -5.29 1.53
C MET A 84 2.97 -6.49 2.46
N GLY A 85 3.55 -6.28 3.63
CA GLY A 85 3.66 -7.35 4.60
C GLY A 85 4.51 -6.96 5.79
N ARG A 86 4.74 -7.92 6.67
CA ARG A 86 5.65 -7.75 7.78
C ARG A 86 7.10 -7.70 7.28
N LEU A 87 7.86 -6.72 7.75
CA LEU A 87 9.28 -6.62 7.48
C LEU A 87 10.03 -7.56 8.44
N ASP A 88 10.10 -8.84 8.09
CA ASP A 88 10.77 -9.88 8.90
C ASP A 88 12.30 -9.85 8.73
N GLN A 89 13.02 -10.37 9.74
CA GLN A 89 14.48 -10.47 9.84
C GLN A 89 15.15 -11.16 8.64
N LYS A 90 14.40 -11.96 7.87
CA LYS A 90 14.89 -12.64 6.67
C LYS A 90 15.04 -11.71 5.46
N LEU A 91 14.40 -10.54 5.48
CA LEU A 91 14.55 -9.54 4.43
C LEU A 91 15.80 -8.71 4.72
N TYR A 92 16.69 -8.54 3.75
CA TYR A 92 17.92 -7.76 3.94
C TYR A 92 17.68 -6.34 4.46
N ALA A 93 16.55 -5.72 4.09
CA ALA A 93 16.11 -4.42 4.60
C ALA A 93 15.75 -4.41 6.10
N SER A 94 15.40 -5.55 6.69
CA SER A 94 15.09 -5.66 8.12
C SER A 94 16.32 -5.50 9.02
N ALA A 95 17.52 -5.77 8.50
CA ALA A 95 18.77 -5.55 9.21
C ALA A 95 19.05 -4.05 9.44
N GLU A 96 18.44 -3.18 8.62
CA GLU A 96 18.54 -1.74 8.80
C GLU A 96 17.67 -1.30 9.99
N ALA A 97 18.26 -0.80 11.06
CA ALA A 97 17.50 -0.30 12.22
C ALA A 97 16.69 0.98 11.89
N ASN A 98 17.10 1.73 10.86
CA ASN A 98 16.48 2.99 10.45
C ASN A 98 15.49 2.75 9.30
N ASN A 99 14.23 3.17 9.47
CA ASN A 99 13.17 2.99 8.47
C ASN A 99 13.48 3.65 7.11
N ALA A 100 14.19 4.78 7.07
CA ALA A 100 14.60 5.41 5.82
C ALA A 100 15.63 4.57 5.05
N LYS A 101 16.62 3.98 5.77
CA LYS A 101 17.58 3.07 5.14
C LYS A 101 16.92 1.78 4.69
N ALA A 102 16.02 1.23 5.52
CA ALA A 102 15.23 0.05 5.17
C ALA A 102 14.40 0.29 3.90
N ALA A 103 13.75 1.44 3.77
CA ALA A 103 12.95 1.79 2.60
C ALA A 103 13.79 1.90 1.32
N VAL A 104 14.96 2.55 1.38
CA VAL A 104 15.88 2.66 0.21
C VAL A 104 16.45 1.30 -0.20
N ARG A 105 16.84 0.47 0.79
CA ARG A 105 17.39 -0.86 0.54
C ARG A 105 16.32 -1.79 -0.04
N LEU A 106 15.15 -1.85 0.59
CA LEU A 106 14.01 -2.62 0.10
C LEU A 106 13.60 -2.16 -1.30
N GLY A 107 13.52 -0.84 -1.54
CA GLY A 107 13.22 -0.31 -2.86
C GLY A 107 14.24 -0.75 -3.91
N SER A 108 15.53 -0.83 -3.54
CA SER A 108 16.57 -1.30 -4.45
C SER A 108 16.44 -2.79 -4.77
N ASP A 109 16.28 -3.63 -3.74
CA ASP A 109 16.12 -5.08 -3.88
C ASP A 109 14.86 -5.43 -4.69
N MET A 110 13.75 -4.74 -4.40
CA MET A 110 12.48 -4.92 -5.10
C MET A 110 12.54 -4.35 -6.53
N GLY A 111 13.25 -3.25 -6.73
CA GLY A 111 13.46 -2.69 -8.07
C GLY A 111 14.23 -3.64 -8.98
N GLU A 112 15.25 -4.32 -8.47
CA GLU A 112 16.00 -5.34 -9.23
C GLU A 112 15.09 -6.54 -9.59
N PHE A 113 14.24 -6.95 -8.66
CA PHE A 113 13.33 -8.07 -8.88
C PHE A 113 12.19 -7.74 -9.86
N PHE A 114 11.54 -6.58 -9.71
CA PHE A 114 10.34 -6.23 -10.48
C PHE A 114 10.62 -5.43 -11.76
N LEU A 115 11.77 -4.74 -11.84
CA LEU A 115 12.19 -3.95 -12.99
C LEU A 115 13.56 -4.47 -13.49
N PRO A 116 13.66 -5.72 -13.98
CA PRO A 116 14.93 -6.39 -14.26
C PRO A 116 15.68 -5.83 -15.49
N TYR A 117 15.05 -4.92 -16.23
CA TYR A 117 15.64 -4.33 -17.43
C TYR A 117 16.63 -3.21 -17.08
N PRO A 118 17.74 -3.09 -17.84
CA PRO A 118 18.71 -2.04 -17.61
C PRO A 118 18.08 -0.65 -17.77
N GLY A 119 18.48 0.27 -16.89
CA GLY A 119 17.99 1.64 -16.89
C GLY A 119 18.68 2.51 -15.86
N THR A 120 18.34 3.79 -15.88
CA THR A 120 18.88 4.80 -14.96
C THR A 120 17.80 5.26 -14.00
N ARG A 121 18.13 5.31 -12.70
CA ARG A 121 17.24 5.87 -11.68
C ARG A 121 17.17 7.39 -11.81
N ILE A 122 15.96 7.92 -11.89
CA ILE A 122 15.67 9.36 -11.96
C ILE A 122 14.57 9.73 -10.96
N ASN A 123 14.37 11.03 -10.72
CA ASN A 123 13.27 11.56 -9.89
C ASN A 123 13.19 10.91 -8.49
N GLN A 124 14.36 10.72 -7.86
CA GLN A 124 14.46 10.07 -6.56
C GLN A 124 13.96 11.00 -5.46
N GLU A 125 13.12 10.48 -4.58
CA GLU A 125 12.51 11.24 -3.48
C GLU A 125 12.46 10.41 -2.21
N SER A 126 12.39 11.10 -1.07
CA SER A 126 12.09 10.49 0.23
C SER A 126 10.95 11.24 0.90
N THR A 127 10.08 10.48 1.58
CA THR A 127 8.90 11.02 2.24
C THR A 127 8.84 10.51 3.67
N PRO A 128 8.74 11.37 4.70
CA PRO A 128 8.46 10.92 6.06
C PRO A 128 7.03 10.36 6.14
N LEU A 129 6.85 9.30 6.92
CA LEU A 129 5.56 8.66 7.16
C LEU A 129 5.18 8.82 8.64
N THR A 130 3.95 9.26 8.88
CA THR A 130 3.38 9.49 10.20
C THR A 130 2.04 8.77 10.28
N GLY A 131 2.07 7.51 10.71
CA GLY A 131 0.87 6.70 10.90
C GLY A 131 0.17 6.96 12.24
N ALA A 132 -0.96 6.29 12.45
CA ALA A 132 -1.67 6.31 13.72
C ALA A 132 -0.88 5.60 14.84
N ASN A 133 -1.26 5.84 16.10
CA ASN A 133 -0.79 5.09 17.27
C ASN A 133 0.74 5.09 17.47
N GLY A 134 1.42 6.17 17.09
CA GLY A 134 2.88 6.31 17.24
C GLY A 134 3.70 5.55 16.21
N ILE A 135 3.05 5.00 15.16
CA ILE A 135 3.74 4.38 14.04
C ILE A 135 4.40 5.47 13.21
N THR A 136 5.70 5.33 12.99
CA THR A 136 6.47 6.26 12.17
C THR A 136 7.28 5.51 11.14
N GLY A 137 7.69 6.20 10.09
CA GLY A 137 8.37 5.56 8.99
C GLY A 137 8.97 6.53 7.99
N SER A 138 9.43 5.95 6.90
CA SER A 138 9.94 6.69 5.76
C SER A 138 9.67 5.89 4.51
N ALA A 139 9.48 6.61 3.41
CA ALA A 139 9.41 6.07 2.09
C ALA A 139 10.54 6.57 1.19
N SER A 140 10.85 5.76 0.19
CA SER A 140 11.71 6.09 -0.94
C SER A 140 10.91 5.90 -2.23
N TYR A 141 11.05 6.85 -3.14
CA TYR A 141 10.51 6.75 -4.49
C TYR A 141 11.63 6.93 -5.50
N TYR A 142 11.55 6.24 -6.62
CA TYR A 142 12.30 6.58 -7.81
C TYR A 142 11.62 6.05 -9.07
N GLU A 143 12.01 6.63 -10.20
CA GLU A 143 11.66 6.14 -11.52
C GLU A 143 12.87 5.49 -12.17
N VAL A 144 12.63 4.55 -13.08
CA VAL A 144 13.65 3.93 -13.91
C VAL A 144 13.36 4.31 -15.35
N LYS A 145 14.24 5.12 -15.93
CA LYS A 145 14.29 5.33 -17.37
C LYS A 145 15.04 4.15 -17.99
N PHE A 146 14.32 3.24 -18.63
CA PHE A 146 14.91 2.09 -19.29
C PHE A 146 15.78 2.49 -20.48
N SER A 147 16.82 1.70 -20.75
CA SER A 147 17.66 1.87 -21.94
C SER A 147 16.89 1.55 -23.23
N ASP A 148 15.93 0.62 -23.15
CA ASP A 148 14.98 0.36 -24.22
C ASP A 148 13.89 1.44 -24.24
N ALA A 149 13.94 2.31 -25.24
CA ALA A 149 13.02 3.44 -25.39
C ALA A 149 11.58 3.03 -25.71
N SER A 150 11.33 1.76 -26.07
CA SER A 150 9.96 1.25 -26.29
C SER A 150 9.24 0.93 -24.98
N LYS A 151 9.97 0.81 -23.85
CA LYS A 151 9.40 0.53 -22.54
C LYS A 151 9.00 1.83 -21.84
N PRO A 152 7.78 1.91 -21.26
CA PRO A 152 7.44 3.03 -20.39
C PRO A 152 8.37 3.04 -19.18
N ASN A 153 8.70 4.23 -18.66
CA ASN A 153 9.50 4.33 -17.45
C ASN A 153 8.87 3.52 -16.32
N GLY A 154 9.67 2.74 -15.60
CA GLY A 154 9.23 2.06 -14.39
C GLY A 154 9.16 3.04 -13.23
N GLN A 155 8.26 2.80 -12.27
CA GLN A 155 8.14 3.59 -11.06
C GLN A 155 8.05 2.66 -9.86
N ILE A 156 8.72 3.02 -8.78
CA ILE A 156 8.66 2.27 -7.53
C ILE A 156 8.63 3.23 -6.35
N TRP A 157 7.65 3.01 -5.49
CA TRP A 157 7.56 3.64 -4.18
C TRP A 157 7.65 2.55 -3.13
N THR A 158 8.47 2.76 -2.11
CA THR A 158 8.69 1.79 -1.04
C THR A 158 8.64 2.51 0.30
N GLY A 159 7.65 2.16 1.12
CA GLY A 159 7.47 2.67 2.48
C GLY A 159 7.80 1.60 3.50
N VAL A 160 8.47 2.00 4.58
CA VAL A 160 8.64 1.18 5.78
C VAL A 160 8.12 1.95 6.97
N VAL A 161 7.17 1.35 7.68
CA VAL A 161 6.58 1.89 8.90
C VAL A 161 6.76 0.91 10.04
N GLY A 162 6.77 1.41 11.27
CA GLY A 162 6.74 0.52 12.42
C GLY A 162 6.59 1.24 13.73
N LEU A 163 6.42 0.41 14.75
CA LEU A 163 6.49 0.86 16.13
C LEU A 163 7.96 0.89 16.58
N PRO A 164 8.31 1.82 17.48
CA PRO A 164 9.60 1.74 18.16
C PRO A 164 9.73 0.38 18.87
N ALA A 165 10.97 -0.07 19.06
CA ALA A 165 11.22 -1.29 19.82
C ALA A 165 10.58 -1.18 21.20
N ALA A 166 9.82 -2.19 21.60
CA ALA A 166 9.20 -2.20 22.92
C ALA A 166 10.30 -2.23 24.00
N ASN A 167 10.11 -1.48 25.09
CA ASN A 167 11.02 -1.46 26.24
C ASN A 167 11.24 -2.86 26.89
N THR A 168 10.44 -3.85 26.51
CA THR A 168 10.50 -5.24 26.96
C THR A 168 11.44 -6.13 26.14
N GLY A 169 12.24 -5.58 25.23
CA GLY A 169 13.32 -6.30 24.52
C GLY A 169 12.89 -7.13 23.31
N GLY A 170 11.66 -6.95 22.83
CA GLY A 170 11.20 -7.57 21.57
C GLY A 170 11.71 -6.82 20.32
N PRO A 171 11.89 -7.50 19.18
CA PRO A 171 12.26 -6.84 17.93
C PRO A 171 11.19 -5.83 17.50
N PRO A 172 11.57 -4.69 16.89
CA PRO A 172 10.62 -3.69 16.44
C PRO A 172 9.65 -4.28 15.41
N GLN A 173 8.34 -4.09 15.64
CA GLN A 173 7.31 -4.49 14.68
C GLN A 173 7.29 -3.48 13.54
N ARG A 174 7.66 -3.95 12.34
CA ARG A 174 7.75 -3.15 11.12
C ARG A 174 7.00 -3.83 10.00
N TRP A 175 6.46 -3.01 9.12
CA TRP A 175 5.75 -3.41 7.92
C TRP A 175 6.28 -2.61 6.74
N PHE A 176 6.17 -3.20 5.56
CA PHE A 176 6.56 -2.55 4.32
C PHE A 176 5.37 -2.45 3.37
N VAL A 177 5.43 -1.47 2.49
CA VAL A 177 4.55 -1.29 1.34
C VAL A 177 5.42 -0.97 0.15
N VAL A 178 5.29 -1.74 -0.92
CA VAL A 178 5.97 -1.53 -2.21
C VAL A 178 4.89 -1.34 -3.25
N TRP A 179 4.81 -0.15 -3.84
CA TRP A 179 3.91 0.19 -4.93
C TRP A 179 4.72 0.31 -6.21
N LEU A 180 4.40 -0.54 -7.18
CA LEU A 180 5.02 -0.57 -8.49
C LEU A 180 4.08 0.05 -9.52
N GLY A 181 4.63 0.78 -10.47
CA GLY A 181 3.89 1.35 -11.58
C GLY A 181 4.76 1.55 -12.81
N THR A 182 4.14 2.09 -13.87
CA THR A 182 4.84 2.56 -15.06
C THR A 182 4.37 3.96 -15.43
N ALA A 183 4.92 4.55 -16.48
CA ALA A 183 4.39 5.80 -17.02
C ALA A 183 2.91 5.71 -17.48
N ASN A 184 2.40 4.51 -17.78
CA ASN A 184 1.00 4.31 -18.19
C ASN A 184 0.06 4.20 -16.98
N ASP A 185 0.50 3.47 -15.96
CA ASP A 185 -0.17 3.35 -14.66
C ASP A 185 0.79 3.83 -13.54
N PRO A 186 0.90 5.15 -13.34
CA PRO A 186 1.88 5.73 -12.44
C PRO A 186 1.54 5.45 -10.98
N VAL A 187 2.57 5.47 -10.14
CA VAL A 187 2.42 5.39 -8.70
C VAL A 187 1.75 6.66 -8.19
N ASP A 188 0.59 6.51 -7.56
CA ASP A 188 -0.01 7.58 -6.78
C ASP A 188 0.73 7.68 -5.44
N LYS A 189 1.70 8.59 -5.37
CA LYS A 189 2.52 8.82 -4.16
C LYS A 189 1.67 9.21 -2.95
N GLY A 190 0.55 9.92 -3.16
CA GLY A 190 -0.36 10.34 -2.11
C GLY A 190 -1.13 9.16 -1.54
N ALA A 191 -1.69 8.33 -2.41
CA ALA A 191 -2.38 7.10 -2.01
C ALA A 191 -1.40 6.06 -1.40
N ALA A 192 -0.18 5.95 -1.92
CA ALA A 192 0.85 5.08 -1.37
C ALA A 192 1.25 5.48 0.06
N LYS A 193 1.41 6.79 0.28
CA LYS A 193 1.62 7.35 1.62
C LYS A 193 0.43 7.03 2.54
N ALA A 194 -0.80 7.34 2.10
CA ALA A 194 -2.00 7.10 2.90
C ALA A 194 -2.17 5.62 3.26
N LEU A 195 -1.87 4.71 2.33
CA LEU A 195 -1.89 3.27 2.54
C LEU A 195 -0.89 2.86 3.63
N ALA A 196 0.36 3.31 3.54
CA ALA A 196 1.37 2.99 4.54
C ALA A 196 1.04 3.58 5.92
N GLU A 197 0.50 4.80 5.97
CA GLU A 197 0.07 5.46 7.22
C GLU A 197 -1.20 4.84 7.82
N SER A 198 -1.99 4.10 7.02
CA SER A 198 -3.17 3.37 7.48
C SER A 198 -2.86 2.07 8.23
N ILE A 199 -1.61 1.59 8.13
CA ILE A 199 -1.19 0.33 8.75
C ILE A 199 -1.33 0.42 10.26
N GLN A 200 -1.97 -0.59 10.85
CA GLN A 200 -2.11 -0.75 12.28
C GLN A 200 -1.81 -2.19 12.69
N PRO A 201 -1.19 -2.42 13.86
CA PRO A 201 -1.07 -3.76 14.43
C PRO A 201 -2.45 -4.39 14.56
N TRP A 202 -2.56 -5.66 14.16
CA TRP A 202 -3.78 -6.44 14.32
C TRP A 202 -3.61 -7.46 15.44
N ALA A 203 -4.34 -7.26 16.53
CA ALA A 203 -4.69 -8.31 17.46
C ALA A 203 -6.07 -8.79 17.04
N GLY A 204 -6.23 -10.07 16.70
CA GLY A 204 -7.51 -10.60 16.23
C GLY A 204 -8.67 -10.40 17.22
N PRO A 205 -9.89 -10.81 16.86
CA PRO A 205 -11.03 -10.75 17.77
C PRO A 205 -10.67 -11.41 19.10
N PRO A 206 -11.07 -10.84 20.25
CA PRO A 206 -10.83 -11.48 21.54
C PRO A 206 -11.40 -12.90 21.52
N ALA A 207 -10.62 -13.85 22.06
CA ALA A 207 -11.06 -15.24 22.15
C ALA A 207 -12.43 -15.31 22.88
N PRO A 208 -13.37 -16.18 22.45
CA PRO A 208 -14.58 -16.41 23.19
C PRO A 208 -14.23 -16.77 24.65
N PRO A 209 -14.98 -16.27 25.65
CA PRO A 209 -14.74 -16.65 27.03
C PRO A 209 -14.76 -18.18 27.13
N ALA A 210 -13.76 -18.76 27.82
CA ALA A 210 -13.72 -20.19 28.06
C ALA A 210 -15.04 -20.62 28.71
N GLY A 211 -15.70 -21.61 28.10
CA GLY A 211 -16.92 -22.17 28.66
C GLY A 211 -16.68 -22.70 30.08
N PRO A 212 -17.69 -22.70 30.94
CA PRO A 212 -17.56 -23.23 32.30
C PRO A 212 -17.04 -24.68 32.25
N PRO A 213 -16.20 -25.09 33.21
CA PRO A 213 -15.68 -26.46 33.26
C PRO A 213 -16.84 -27.47 33.35
N PRO A 214 -16.67 -28.68 32.78
CA PRO A 214 -17.68 -29.73 32.89
C PRO A 214 -17.94 -30.06 34.36
N ALA A 215 -19.23 -30.24 34.69
CA ALA A 215 -19.72 -30.59 36.03
C ALA A 215 -19.36 -32.02 36.45
#